data_AF-A0A8H3A438-F1
#
_entry.id   AF-A0A8H3A438-F1
#
_cell.length_a   1.000
_cell.length_b   1.000
_cell.length_c   1.000
_cell.angle_alpha   90.00
_cell.angle_beta   90.00
_cell.angle_gamma   90.00
#
_symmetry.space_group_name_H-M   'P 1'
#
loop_
_entity.id
_entity.type
_entity.pdbx_description
1 polymer ?
#
loop_
_entity_poly.entity_id
_entity_poly.type
_entity_poly.pdbx_seq_one_letter_code
_entity_poly.pdbx_strand_id
1 'polypeptide(L)'
;MDLPLGRKICTSPAISLLTRLPHRAHIHPPPFYSLLTTNAMDHYFPAESSEAVAHAYIKDHLWHDPTITVETIGRCAAYAALSRYVAGEDLYVPPRNASELDYILKRYTTDVLHSLVSQARDSELRTALPKARQIAASSLNTVLRNSELLESLLRRHSPPENDVLALPTSPAPIDSPIPSSRRIPTA
;
A
#
# COMPACT_ATOMS: atom_id res chain seq x y z
N MET A 1 43.50 -36.92 23.50
CA MET A 1 42.63 -37.71 24.39
C MET A 1 41.32 -36.94 24.59
N ASP A 2 40.71 -36.45 23.52
CA ASP A 2 39.77 -37.18 22.64
C ASP A 2 38.38 -37.33 23.25
N LEU A 3 37.46 -36.51 22.72
CA LEU A 3 36.00 -36.71 22.77
C LEU A 3 35.64 -38.03 22.07
N PRO A 4 34.46 -38.61 22.38
CA PRO A 4 33.52 -38.69 21.26
C PRO A 4 32.05 -38.45 21.59
N LEU A 5 31.38 -38.03 20.50
CA LEU A 5 29.97 -37.84 20.26
C LEU A 5 29.10 -39.07 20.59
N GLY A 6 27.85 -38.81 20.99
CA GLY A 6 26.76 -39.78 20.99
C GLY A 6 25.41 -39.12 20.73
N ARG A 7 25.17 -38.63 19.50
CA ARG A 7 23.84 -38.19 19.05
C ARG A 7 22.99 -39.43 18.73
N LYS A 8 21.90 -39.62 19.48
CA LYS A 8 20.86 -40.61 19.16
C LYS A 8 20.05 -40.12 17.96
N ILE A 9 20.05 -40.94 16.92
CA ILE A 9 19.26 -40.80 15.70
C ILE A 9 17.88 -41.40 16.00
N CYS A 10 16.84 -40.58 16.02
CA CYS A 10 15.46 -41.07 15.95
C CYS A 10 15.04 -41.13 14.49
N THR A 11 14.97 -42.34 13.97
CA THR A 11 14.31 -42.73 12.72
C THR A 11 12.79 -42.58 12.86
N SER A 12 12.17 -41.80 11.98
CA SER A 12 10.72 -41.78 11.80
C SER A 12 10.39 -42.31 10.40
N PRO A 13 9.40 -43.21 10.26
CA PRO A 13 9.09 -43.83 8.97
C PRO A 13 8.28 -42.90 8.06
N ALA A 14 8.54 -43.06 6.77
CA ALA A 14 7.96 -42.34 5.67
C ALA A 14 6.42 -42.40 5.64
N ILE A 15 5.78 -41.23 5.58
CA ILE A 15 4.42 -41.08 5.10
C ILE A 15 4.51 -40.64 3.64
N SER A 16 4.30 -41.60 2.74
CA SER A 16 4.04 -41.34 1.33
C SER A 16 2.68 -40.66 1.18
N LEU A 17 2.68 -39.33 1.10
CA LEU A 17 1.51 -38.57 0.66
C LEU A 17 1.60 -38.36 -0.86
N LEU A 18 0.74 -39.09 -1.55
CA LEU A 18 0.38 -38.94 -2.95
C LEU A 18 0.22 -37.46 -3.33
N THR A 19 1.14 -36.99 -4.17
CA THR A 19 1.03 -35.76 -4.94
C THR A 19 -0.16 -35.84 -5.89
N ARG A 20 -1.30 -35.24 -5.51
CA ARG A 20 -2.26 -34.69 -6.47
C ARG A 20 -2.08 -33.18 -6.50
N LEU A 21 -1.33 -32.73 -7.51
CA LEU A 21 -1.28 -31.33 -7.95
C LEU A 21 -2.68 -30.90 -8.40
N PRO A 22 -3.33 -29.90 -7.77
CA PRO A 22 -4.32 -29.13 -8.48
C PRO A 22 -3.58 -28.25 -9.51
N HIS A 23 -4.21 -28.14 -10.68
CA HIS A 23 -3.78 -27.36 -11.83
C HIS A 23 -3.10 -26.05 -11.45
N ARG A 24 -1.96 -25.83 -12.13
CA ARG A 24 -1.36 -24.54 -12.43
C ARG A 24 -2.46 -23.56 -12.85
N ALA A 25 -3.01 -22.83 -11.89
CA ALA A 25 -3.68 -21.58 -12.17
C ALA A 25 -2.59 -20.69 -12.78
N HIS A 26 -2.74 -20.40 -14.06
CA HIS A 26 -2.09 -19.28 -14.69
C HIS A 26 -2.50 -18.04 -13.89
N ILE A 27 -1.69 -17.69 -12.88
CA ILE A 27 -1.73 -16.37 -12.29
C ILE A 27 -1.18 -15.47 -13.38
N HIS A 28 -2.11 -14.90 -14.16
CA HIS A 28 -1.81 -13.72 -14.92
C HIS A 28 -1.17 -12.72 -13.96
N PRO A 29 0.04 -12.19 -14.23
CA PRO A 29 0.39 -10.94 -13.60
C PRO A 29 -0.71 -9.95 -13.98
N PRO A 30 -1.26 -9.16 -13.03
CA PRO A 30 -2.20 -8.12 -13.41
C PRO A 30 -1.55 -7.28 -14.52
N PRO A 31 -2.22 -7.10 -15.67
CA PRO A 31 -1.81 -6.05 -16.59
C PRO A 31 -2.05 -4.72 -15.86
N PHE A 32 -1.37 -3.66 -16.27
CA PHE A 32 -1.44 -2.30 -15.72
C PHE A 32 -0.43 -1.95 -14.61
N TYR A 33 0.85 -1.88 -14.99
CA TYR A 33 1.69 -0.75 -14.59
C TYR A 33 2.36 -0.16 -15.83
N SER A 34 1.54 0.10 -16.85
CA SER A 34 1.98 0.72 -18.10
C SER A 34 2.15 2.23 -17.88
N LEU A 35 3.40 2.66 -17.75
CA LEU A 35 4.00 3.81 -18.45
C LEU A 35 3.38 5.23 -18.29
N LEU A 36 2.39 5.45 -17.42
CA LEU A 36 1.76 6.77 -17.23
C LEU A 36 2.16 7.52 -15.94
N THR A 37 3.02 6.93 -15.10
CA THR A 37 3.36 7.49 -13.78
C THR A 37 4.71 8.18 -13.68
N THR A 38 5.57 8.12 -14.70
CA THR A 38 6.92 8.73 -14.65
C THR A 38 6.83 10.23 -14.39
N ASN A 39 5.98 10.95 -15.13
CA ASN A 39 5.85 12.41 -14.96
C ASN A 39 5.22 12.85 -13.63
N ALA A 40 4.44 11.98 -12.96
CA ALA A 40 3.74 12.34 -11.73
C ALA A 40 4.62 12.15 -10.48
N MET A 41 5.47 11.11 -10.48
CA MET A 41 6.39 10.84 -9.36
C MET A 41 7.61 11.74 -9.37
N ASP A 42 8.07 12.20 -10.55
CA ASP A 42 9.20 13.11 -10.69
C ASP A 42 9.03 14.43 -9.90
N HIS A 43 7.79 14.84 -9.63
CA HIS A 43 7.50 16.01 -8.80
C HIS A 43 7.84 15.82 -7.31
N TYR A 44 7.80 14.57 -6.81
CA TYR A 44 8.06 14.24 -5.41
C TYR A 44 9.44 13.62 -5.20
N PHE A 45 9.80 12.70 -6.09
CA PHE A 45 11.09 12.02 -6.13
C PHE A 45 11.61 12.08 -7.57
N PRO A 46 12.47 13.06 -7.90
CA PRO A 46 13.07 13.16 -9.23
C PRO A 46 13.81 11.87 -9.61
N ALA A 47 13.92 11.56 -10.90
CA ALA A 47 14.59 10.34 -11.38
C ALA A 47 16.00 10.10 -10.80
N GLU A 48 16.75 11.17 -10.50
CA GLU A 48 18.10 11.10 -9.90
C GLU A 48 18.10 11.03 -8.36
N SER A 49 16.94 11.12 -7.73
CA SER A 49 16.81 10.94 -6.29
C SER A 49 17.19 9.53 -5.88
N SER A 50 17.71 9.41 -4.67
CA SER A 50 18.15 8.12 -4.13
C SER A 50 17.01 7.10 -4.02
N GLU A 51 15.78 7.58 -3.82
CA GLU A 51 14.52 6.85 -3.75
C GLU A 51 14.12 6.28 -5.11
N ALA A 52 14.15 7.10 -6.16
CA ALA A 52 13.86 6.67 -7.52
C ALA A 52 14.90 5.65 -8.02
N VAL A 53 16.18 5.92 -7.79
CA VAL A 53 17.27 4.99 -8.14
C VAL A 53 17.14 3.67 -7.39
N ALA A 54 16.86 3.70 -6.09
CA ALA A 54 16.66 2.49 -5.30
C ALA A 54 15.45 1.67 -5.78
N HIS A 55 14.35 2.34 -6.12
CA HIS A 55 13.17 1.67 -6.65
C HIS A 55 13.43 1.01 -8.01
N ALA A 56 14.11 1.70 -8.93
CA ALA A 56 14.53 1.13 -10.21
C ALA A 56 15.46 -0.07 -10.01
N TYR A 57 16.45 0.05 -9.12
CA TYR A 57 17.38 -1.02 -8.80
C TYR A 57 16.67 -2.28 -8.28
N ILE A 58 15.80 -2.13 -7.28
CA ILE A 58 15.06 -3.23 -6.68
C ILE A 58 14.15 -3.91 -7.71
N LYS A 59 13.47 -3.14 -8.56
CA LYS A 59 12.60 -3.69 -9.60
C LYS A 59 13.31 -4.70 -10.50
N ASP A 60 14.57 -4.42 -10.84
CA ASP A 60 15.36 -5.25 -11.76
C ASP A 60 16.15 -6.37 -11.03
N HIS A 61 16.51 -6.17 -9.76
CA HIS A 61 17.51 -7.01 -9.08
C HIS A 61 16.99 -7.80 -7.85
N LEU A 62 15.77 -7.55 -7.36
CA LEU A 62 15.25 -8.11 -6.09
C LEU A 62 15.41 -9.63 -5.96
N TRP A 63 15.28 -10.36 -7.08
CA TRP A 63 15.30 -11.83 -7.10
C TRP A 63 16.70 -12.43 -7.17
N HIS A 64 17.70 -11.65 -7.59
CA HIS A 64 18.98 -12.15 -8.08
C HIS A 64 20.17 -11.59 -7.34
N ASP A 65 20.05 -10.42 -6.73
CA ASP A 65 21.15 -9.75 -6.06
C ASP A 65 21.09 -9.91 -4.53
N PRO A 66 22.02 -10.67 -3.92
CA PRO A 66 22.12 -10.78 -2.46
C PRO A 66 22.74 -9.55 -1.81
N THR A 67 23.27 -8.58 -2.57
CA THR A 67 23.95 -7.38 -2.05
C THR A 67 22.99 -6.22 -1.76
N ILE A 68 21.68 -6.43 -1.93
CA ILE A 68 20.65 -5.44 -1.61
C ILE A 68 20.76 -5.01 -0.15
N THR A 69 21.06 -3.73 0.05
CA THR A 69 21.22 -3.17 1.38
C THR A 69 19.88 -2.77 2.01
N VAL A 70 19.86 -2.67 3.34
CA VAL A 70 18.72 -2.12 4.10
C VAL A 70 18.35 -0.70 3.67
N GLU A 71 19.34 0.09 3.23
CA GLU A 71 19.15 1.47 2.78
C GLU A 71 18.41 1.51 1.45
N THR A 72 18.80 0.65 0.51
CA THR A 72 18.11 0.47 -0.77
C THR A 72 16.66 0.05 -0.56
N ILE A 73 16.41 -0.90 0.35
CA ILE A 73 15.04 -1.33 0.68
C ILE A 73 14.22 -0.19 1.30
N GLY A 74 14.78 0.55 2.26
CA GLY A 74 14.08 1.68 2.89
C GLY A 74 13.71 2.78 1.89
N ARG A 75 14.66 3.15 1.01
CA ARG A 75 14.43 4.13 -0.06
C ARG A 75 13.41 3.67 -1.10
N CYS A 76 13.51 2.42 -1.54
CA CYS A 76 12.53 1.81 -2.43
C CYS A 76 11.14 1.80 -1.80
N ALA A 77 11.03 1.50 -0.50
CA ALA A 77 9.76 1.48 0.20
C ALA A 77 9.12 2.87 0.30
N ALA A 78 9.90 3.93 0.54
CA ALA A 78 9.41 5.30 0.50
C ALA A 78 8.85 5.66 -0.89
N TYR A 79 9.62 5.39 -1.96
CA TYR A 79 9.19 5.65 -3.33
C TYR A 79 7.89 4.91 -3.65
N ALA A 80 7.87 3.60 -3.40
CA ALA A 80 6.71 2.76 -3.72
C ALA A 80 5.47 3.13 -2.91
N ALA A 81 5.62 3.43 -1.61
CA ALA A 81 4.51 3.87 -0.77
C ALA A 81 3.89 5.18 -1.28
N LEU A 82 4.74 6.15 -1.64
CA LEU A 82 4.26 7.41 -2.20
C LEU A 82 3.65 7.22 -3.59
N SER A 83 4.25 6.38 -4.44
CA SER A 83 3.71 6.05 -5.75
C SER A 83 2.32 5.42 -5.66
N ARG A 84 2.09 4.52 -4.70
CA ARG A 84 0.76 3.94 -4.43
C ARG A 84 -0.24 5.00 -4.03
N TYR A 85 0.15 5.89 -3.12
CA TYR A 85 -0.70 7.01 -2.73
C TYR A 85 -1.03 7.92 -3.91
N VAL A 86 -0.03 8.30 -4.72
CA VAL A 86 -0.23 9.16 -5.91
C VAL A 86 -1.15 8.50 -6.93
N ALA A 87 -1.06 7.18 -7.11
CA ALA A 87 -1.95 6.41 -7.98
C ALA A 87 -3.36 6.23 -7.40
N GLY A 88 -3.58 6.54 -6.11
CA GLY A 88 -4.85 6.31 -5.42
C GLY A 88 -5.12 4.83 -5.11
N GLU A 89 -4.08 3.99 -5.07
CA GLU A 89 -4.21 2.58 -4.74
C GLU A 89 -4.69 2.41 -3.29
N ASP A 90 -5.70 1.56 -3.08
CA ASP A 90 -6.31 1.25 -1.78
C ASP A 90 -6.80 2.47 -0.96
N LEU A 91 -7.02 3.61 -1.62
CA LEU A 91 -7.43 4.86 -0.98
C LEU A 91 -8.96 5.06 -1.06
N TYR A 92 -9.68 4.56 -0.05
CA TYR A 92 -11.14 4.72 0.05
C TYR A 92 -11.57 6.05 0.67
N VAL A 93 -10.77 6.58 1.60
CA VAL A 93 -11.02 7.86 2.28
C VAL A 93 -9.79 8.74 2.11
N PRO A 94 -9.88 9.84 1.36
CA PRO A 94 -8.79 10.78 1.20
C PRO A 94 -8.37 11.41 2.54
N PRO A 95 -7.06 11.61 2.78
CA PRO A 95 -6.61 12.28 4.00
C PRO A 95 -7.01 13.76 3.96
N ARG A 96 -7.49 14.27 5.10
CA ARG A 96 -7.93 15.66 5.26
C ARG A 96 -6.82 16.57 5.77
N ASN A 97 -5.75 15.99 6.32
CA ASN A 97 -4.65 16.72 6.94
C ASN A 97 -3.35 15.90 6.84
N ALA A 98 -2.24 16.56 7.13
CA ALA A 98 -0.90 15.97 7.07
C ALA A 98 -0.73 14.73 7.95
N SER A 99 -1.37 14.70 9.13
CA SER A 99 -1.26 13.56 10.05
C SER A 99 -1.96 12.31 9.51
N GLU A 100 -3.11 12.46 8.87
CA GLU A 100 -3.81 11.37 8.18
C GLU A 100 -3.00 10.86 6.98
N LEU A 101 -2.40 11.77 6.22
CA LEU A 101 -1.52 11.41 5.10
C LEU A 101 -0.28 10.63 5.58
N ASP A 102 0.40 11.12 6.61
CA ASP A 102 1.55 10.44 7.23
C ASP A 102 1.17 9.03 7.73
N TYR A 103 -0.01 8.88 8.34
CA TYR A 103 -0.52 7.58 8.75
C TYR A 103 -0.72 6.60 7.57
N ILE A 104 -1.33 7.07 6.48
CA ILE A 104 -1.52 6.27 5.25
C ILE A 104 -0.17 5.85 4.67
N LEU A 105 0.76 6.80 4.54
CA LEU A 105 2.09 6.53 3.99
C LEU A 105 2.89 5.56 4.87
N LYS A 106 2.77 5.63 6.20
CA LYS A 106 3.38 4.65 7.13
C LYS A 106 2.82 3.24 6.97
N ARG A 107 1.50 3.12 6.75
CA ARG A 107 0.86 1.84 6.45
C ARG A 107 1.39 1.26 5.13
N TYR A 108 1.33 2.03 4.05
CA TYR A 108 1.84 1.60 2.73
C TYR A 108 3.32 1.25 2.78
N THR A 109 4.13 2.03 3.48
CA THR A 109 5.56 1.74 3.69
C THR A 109 5.75 0.39 4.37
N THR A 110 4.96 0.11 5.41
CA THR A 110 5.03 -1.18 6.11
C THR A 110 4.67 -2.32 5.16
N ASP A 111 3.58 -2.21 4.41
CA ASP A 111 3.14 -3.24 3.46
C ASP A 111 4.20 -3.51 2.38
N VAL A 112 4.80 -2.46 1.83
CA VAL A 112 5.90 -2.58 0.86
C VAL A 112 7.11 -3.25 1.48
N LEU A 113 7.54 -2.83 2.68
CA LEU A 113 8.70 -3.42 3.37
C LEU A 113 8.50 -4.91 3.64
N HIS A 114 7.32 -5.31 4.11
CA HIS A 114 6.99 -6.73 4.31
C HIS A 114 7.03 -7.51 3.00
N SER A 115 6.50 -6.92 1.91
CA SER A 115 6.55 -7.52 0.58
C SER A 115 7.99 -7.72 0.11
N LEU A 116 8.83 -6.68 0.17
CA LEU A 116 10.24 -6.73 -0.27
C LEU A 116 11.05 -7.75 0.53
N VAL A 117 10.91 -7.76 1.85
CA VAL A 117 11.66 -8.65 2.75
C VAL A 117 11.19 -10.10 2.67
N SER A 118 9.93 -10.34 2.32
CA SER A 118 9.45 -11.70 2.04
C SER A 118 10.07 -12.29 0.77
N GLN A 119 10.39 -11.44 -0.21
CA GLN A 119 10.99 -11.81 -1.49
C GLN A 119 12.52 -11.88 -1.43
N ALA A 120 13.14 -11.05 -0.58
CA ALA A 120 14.57 -11.03 -0.38
C ALA A 120 15.06 -12.38 0.18
N ARG A 121 16.16 -12.88 -0.40
CA ARG A 121 16.77 -14.15 0.00
C ARG A 121 17.60 -14.04 1.28
N ASP A 122 17.99 -12.83 1.66
CA ASP A 122 18.83 -12.58 2.82
C ASP A 122 18.01 -12.52 4.12
N SER A 123 18.36 -13.38 5.07
CA SER A 123 17.74 -13.42 6.40
C SER A 123 18.09 -12.22 7.28
N GLU A 124 19.22 -11.55 7.06
CA GLU A 124 19.64 -10.39 7.86
C GLU A 124 18.76 -9.16 7.58
N LEU A 125 18.19 -9.06 6.37
CA LEU A 125 17.25 -7.98 6.04
C LEU A 125 15.99 -8.02 6.90
N ARG A 126 15.60 -9.20 7.42
CA ARG A 126 14.43 -9.32 8.31
C ARG A 126 14.67 -8.65 9.65
N THR A 127 15.87 -8.78 10.21
CA THR A 127 16.22 -8.14 11.48
C THR A 127 16.46 -6.63 11.29
N ALA A 128 16.79 -6.20 10.06
CA ALA A 128 17.01 -4.81 9.69
C ALA A 128 15.73 -4.01 9.34
N LEU A 129 14.54 -4.63 9.38
CA LEU A 129 13.26 -3.99 9.04
C LEU A 129 12.98 -2.68 9.80
N PRO A 130 13.27 -2.56 11.11
CA PRO A 130 13.08 -1.29 11.83
C PRO A 130 13.94 -0.16 11.25
N LYS A 131 15.18 -0.47 10.85
CA LYS A 131 16.10 0.49 10.22
C LYS A 131 15.61 0.90 8.84
N ALA A 132 15.14 -0.06 8.01
CA ALA A 132 14.55 0.25 6.72
C ALA A 132 13.32 1.16 6.86
N ARG A 133 12.46 0.91 7.85
CA ARG A 133 11.30 1.76 8.16
C ARG A 133 11.71 3.18 8.56
N GLN A 134 12.77 3.33 9.37
CA GLN A 134 13.29 4.65 9.74
C GLN A 134 13.81 5.42 8.52
N ILE A 135 14.54 4.75 7.62
CA ILE A 135 15.03 5.35 6.37
C ILE A 135 13.86 5.81 5.51
N ALA A 136 12.87 4.95 5.30
CA ALA A 136 11.67 5.29 4.52
C ALA A 136 10.91 6.48 5.13
N ALA A 137 10.71 6.48 6.44
CA ALA A 137 10.06 7.58 7.16
C ALA A 137 10.85 8.89 7.03
N SER A 138 12.18 8.84 7.03
CA SER A 138 13.01 10.03 6.81
C SER A 138 12.82 10.60 5.41
N SER A 139 12.84 9.74 4.37
CA SER A 139 12.60 10.16 2.99
C SER A 139 11.23 10.79 2.80
N LEU A 140 10.18 10.16 3.33
CA LEU A 140 8.81 10.68 3.25
C LEU A 140 8.64 11.98 4.03
N ASN A 141 9.27 12.12 5.19
CA ASN A 141 9.25 13.36 5.97
C ASN A 141 9.84 14.54 5.19
N THR A 142 10.83 14.32 4.33
CA THR A 142 11.37 15.39 3.47
C THR A 142 10.29 15.92 2.52
N VAL A 143 9.46 15.03 1.95
CA VAL A 143 8.33 15.42 1.09
C VAL A 143 7.25 16.12 1.90
N LEU A 144 6.86 15.57 3.05
CA LEU A 144 5.77 16.12 3.89
C LEU A 144 6.13 17.44 4.57
N ARG A 145 7.43 17.74 4.76
CA ARG A 145 7.89 19.03 5.29
C ARG A 145 7.83 20.15 4.25
N ASN A 146 7.81 19.81 2.96
CA ASN A 146 7.60 20.79 1.91
C ASN A 146 6.10 21.08 1.78
N SER A 147 5.70 22.31 2.14
CA SER A 147 4.28 22.71 2.13
C SER A 147 3.64 22.62 0.75
N GLU A 148 4.38 22.91 -0.32
CA GLU A 148 3.82 22.85 -1.69
C GLU A 148 3.54 21.41 -2.11
N LEU A 149 4.46 20.50 -1.81
CA LEU A 149 4.29 19.07 -2.10
C LEU A 149 3.19 18.46 -1.23
N LEU A 150 3.13 18.83 0.05
CA LEU A 150 2.09 18.39 0.98
C LEU A 150 0.69 18.81 0.50
N GLU A 151 0.50 20.09 0.19
CA GLU A 151 -0.78 20.61 -0.32
C GLU A 151 -1.17 19.96 -1.65
N SER A 152 -0.19 19.73 -2.53
CA SER A 152 -0.39 19.00 -3.78
C SER A 152 -0.87 17.56 -3.55
N LEU A 153 -0.31 16.87 -2.56
CA LEU A 153 -0.73 15.51 -2.19
C LEU A 153 -2.16 15.49 -1.61
N LEU A 154 -2.49 16.39 -0.69
CA LEU A 154 -3.84 16.48 -0.10
C LEU A 154 -4.91 16.83 -1.16
N ARG A 155 -4.60 17.74 -2.07
CA ARG A 155 -5.52 18.16 -3.13
C ARG A 155 -5.78 17.07 -4.16
N ARG A 156 -4.79 16.22 -4.45
CA ARG A 156 -4.89 15.21 -5.53
C ARG A 156 -6.13 14.32 -5.41
N HIS A 157 -6.49 13.92 -4.19
CA HIS A 157 -7.61 13.02 -3.93
C HIS A 157 -8.81 13.71 -3.28
N SER A 158 -8.79 15.04 -3.20
CA SER A 158 -9.93 15.79 -2.68
C SER A 158 -11.12 15.69 -3.64
N PRO A 159 -12.35 15.54 -3.14
CA PRO A 159 -13.55 15.57 -3.98
C PRO A 159 -13.59 16.86 -4.81
N PRO A 160 -14.04 16.81 -6.07
CA PRO A 160 -14.30 18.04 -6.82
C PRO A 160 -15.35 18.86 -6.08
N GLU A 161 -15.11 20.16 -5.91
CA GLU A 161 -15.99 21.09 -5.17
C GLU A 161 -17.44 21.17 -5.70
N ASN A 162 -17.71 20.54 -6.85
CA ASN A 162 -19.00 20.56 -7.55
C ASN A 162 -19.98 19.42 -7.18
N ASP A 163 -19.59 18.46 -6.33
CA ASP A 163 -20.47 17.35 -5.89
C ASP A 163 -21.20 17.64 -4.56
N VAL A 164 -21.25 18.90 -4.14
CA VAL A 164 -22.34 19.34 -3.26
C VAL A 164 -23.59 19.37 -4.13
N LEU A 165 -24.24 18.21 -4.25
CA LEU A 165 -25.58 18.10 -4.77
C LEU A 165 -26.40 19.23 -4.15
N ALA A 166 -26.73 20.20 -4.99
CA ALA A 166 -27.85 21.08 -4.78
C ALA A 166 -29.05 20.17 -4.53
N LEU A 167 -29.31 19.88 -3.25
CA LEU A 167 -30.57 19.34 -2.82
C LEU A 167 -31.59 20.36 -3.35
N PRO A 168 -32.51 19.99 -4.28
CA PRO A 168 -33.58 20.89 -4.63
C PRO A 168 -34.40 21.07 -3.36
N THR A 169 -34.14 22.14 -2.63
CA THR A 169 -34.99 22.59 -1.54
C THR A 169 -36.23 23.12 -2.23
N SER A 170 -37.15 22.22 -2.56
CA SER A 170 -38.47 22.59 -3.05
C SER A 170 -39.31 22.96 -1.82
N PRO A 171 -39.67 24.24 -1.61
CA PRO A 171 -40.63 24.60 -0.59
C PRO A 171 -42.02 24.32 -1.17
N ALA A 172 -42.50 23.09 -1.07
CA ALA A 172 -43.91 22.82 -1.31
C ALA A 172 -44.69 23.14 -0.02
N PRO A 173 -45.65 24.07 -0.04
CA PRO A 173 -46.55 24.29 1.08
C PRO A 173 -47.45 23.08 1.23
N ILE A 174 -47.32 22.34 2.33
CA ILE A 174 -48.27 21.29 2.68
C ILE A 174 -49.48 21.99 3.29
N ASP A 175 -50.40 22.43 2.44
CA ASP A 175 -51.75 22.77 2.86
C ASP A 175 -52.71 21.89 2.05
N SER A 176 -53.12 20.79 2.66
CA SER A 176 -54.18 19.93 2.13
C SER A 176 -54.94 19.34 3.31
N PRO A 177 -56.21 19.72 3.52
CA PRO A 177 -57.00 19.21 4.63
C PRO A 177 -57.35 17.73 4.41
N ILE A 178 -57.11 16.94 5.45
CA ILE A 178 -57.42 15.51 5.52
C ILE A 178 -58.94 15.30 5.33
N PRO A 179 -59.40 14.54 4.32
CA PRO A 179 -60.79 14.16 4.25
C PRO A 179 -61.05 13.01 5.23
N SER A 180 -61.62 13.37 6.38
CA SER A 180 -62.37 12.43 7.22
C SER A 180 -63.46 11.77 6.37
N SER A 181 -63.42 10.45 6.22
CA SER A 181 -64.58 9.54 6.38
C SER A 181 -64.34 8.21 5.67
N ARG A 182 -64.27 7.12 6.43
CA ARG A 182 -64.97 5.89 6.06
C ARG A 182 -65.37 5.13 7.31
N ARG A 183 -66.67 5.27 7.64
CA ARG A 183 -67.41 4.32 8.45
C ARG A 183 -67.29 2.94 7.80
N ILE A 184 -66.97 1.93 8.59
CA ILE A 184 -67.15 0.52 8.23
C ILE A 184 -68.49 0.09 8.81
N PRO A 185 -69.46 -0.36 8.00
CA PRO A 185 -70.61 -1.10 8.48
C PRO A 185 -70.44 -2.61 8.26
N THR A 186 -71.17 -3.36 9.09
CA THR A 186 -71.66 -4.75 8.95
C THR A 186 -70.61 -5.87 9.12
N ALA A 187 -70.91 -6.99 9.76
CA ALA A 187 -72.21 -7.63 10.08
C ALA A 187 -72.18 -8.30 11.46
#